data_AF-A0A8X6H392-F1
#
_entry.id   AF-A0A8X6H392-F1
#
_cell.length_a   1.000
_cell.length_b   1.000
_cell.length_c   1.000
_cell.angle_alpha   90.00
_cell.angle_beta   90.00
_cell.angle_gamma   90.00
#
_symmetry.space_group_name_H-M   'P 1'
#
loop_
_entity.id
_entity.type
_entity.pdbx_description
1 polymer ?
#
loop_
_entity_poly.entity_id
_entity_poly.type
_entity_poly.pdbx_seq_one_letter_code
_entity_poly.pdbx_strand_id
1 'polypeptide(L)'
;MLVDTRTSLAAPLVKRPARVQSRMELTGNRSLVAVEVLKLVYETLPSDDLLVRCLGENIQNNNESFNHCVWNFAPKHTFTGKNILEIATYTADCIFNRGVLPVLKVMGVTISQTARDNADTVDNARILRAEKTAEANCKEHRTLRRAFKAHENDNFKETEGMLYVPGIAD
;
A
#
# COMPACT_ATOMS: atom_id res chain seq x y z
N MET A 1 16.60 35.07 -34.77
CA MET A 1 16.11 36.03 -33.75
C MET A 1 14.99 35.32 -33.00
N LEU A 2 15.28 34.79 -31.80
CA LEU A 2 14.87 35.36 -30.48
C LEU A 2 13.41 34.95 -30.14
N VAL A 3 13.00 34.30 -29.05
CA VAL A 3 13.57 33.67 -27.83
C VAL A 3 12.48 32.72 -27.28
N ASP A 4 12.89 31.64 -26.62
CA ASP A 4 12.10 30.87 -25.63
C ASP A 4 11.28 31.76 -24.66
N THR A 5 10.09 31.32 -24.25
CA THR A 5 9.75 31.29 -22.81
C THR A 5 8.81 30.12 -22.49
N ARG A 6 9.36 29.24 -21.65
CA ARG A 6 8.68 28.15 -20.94
C ARG A 6 7.60 28.71 -20.01
N THR A 7 6.37 28.22 -20.13
CA THR A 7 5.41 28.27 -19.02
C THR A 7 5.27 26.86 -18.46
N SER A 8 6.18 26.54 -17.55
CA SER A 8 6.13 25.37 -16.69
C SER A 8 4.89 25.47 -15.79
N LEU A 9 3.92 24.60 -16.00
CA LEU A 9 2.90 24.26 -14.99
C LEU A 9 3.62 23.47 -13.88
N ALA A 10 4.29 24.19 -12.99
CA ALA A 10 4.85 23.64 -11.77
C ALA A 10 3.69 23.34 -10.82
N ALA A 11 3.41 22.05 -10.60
CA ALA A 11 2.59 21.61 -9.47
C ALA A 11 3.14 22.23 -8.17
N PRO A 12 2.31 22.71 -7.25
CA PRO A 12 2.79 23.30 -6.01
C PRO A 12 3.61 22.24 -5.28
N LEU A 13 4.88 22.57 -5.02
CA LEU A 13 5.72 21.78 -4.14
C LEU A 13 5.02 21.71 -2.79
N VAL A 14 4.40 20.58 -2.49
CA VAL A 14 3.98 20.24 -1.13
C VAL A 14 5.27 20.24 -0.32
N LYS A 15 5.47 21.33 0.42
CA LYS A 15 6.60 21.46 1.35
C LYS A 15 6.48 20.27 2.29
N ARG A 16 7.39 19.31 2.17
CA ARG A 16 7.54 18.28 3.20
C ARG A 16 7.68 19.03 4.52
N PRO A 17 6.91 18.69 5.57
CA PRO A 17 7.10 19.34 6.85
C PRO A 17 8.58 19.22 7.20
N ALA A 18 9.19 20.34 7.55
CA ALA A 18 10.59 20.39 7.95
C ALA A 18 10.79 19.27 8.97
N ARG A 19 11.72 18.35 8.67
CA ARG A 19 12.09 17.31 9.62
C ARG A 19 12.57 18.06 10.85
N VAL A 20 11.75 18.10 11.90
CA VAL A 20 12.08 18.70 13.18
C VAL A 20 13.20 17.83 13.76
N GLN A 21 14.43 18.10 13.34
CA GLN A 21 15.64 17.67 14.01
C GLN A 21 15.87 18.57 15.22
N SER A 22 14.86 18.67 16.10
CA SER A 22 15.14 19.11 17.46
C SER A 22 15.73 17.90 18.18
N ARG A 23 17.06 17.84 18.21
CA ARG A 23 17.80 16.98 19.14
C ARG A 23 17.42 17.43 20.55
N MET A 24 16.35 16.86 21.09
CA MET A 24 15.90 17.09 22.45
C MET A 24 16.95 16.45 23.36
N GLU A 25 17.81 17.26 23.98
CA GLU A 25 18.79 16.77 24.93
C GLU A 25 18.03 16.19 26.13
N LEU A 26 17.98 14.87 26.20
CA LEU A 26 17.23 14.10 27.20
C LEU A 26 17.93 14.15 28.56
N THR A 27 17.89 15.30 29.20
CA THR A 27 18.33 15.51 30.59
C THR A 27 17.10 15.70 31.49
N GLY A 28 16.28 14.67 31.58
CA GLY A 28 15.04 14.70 32.35
C GLY A 28 14.47 13.31 32.59
N ASN A 29 13.68 13.16 33.65
CA ASN A 29 13.09 11.90 34.10
C ASN A 29 12.41 11.18 32.91
N ARG A 30 12.86 9.96 32.59
CA ARG A 30 12.50 9.23 31.36
C ARG A 30 10.99 9.04 31.18
N SER A 31 10.24 8.98 32.29
CA SER A 31 8.78 8.88 32.28
C SER A 31 8.10 10.14 31.74
N LEU A 32 8.60 11.33 32.07
CA LEU A 32 8.04 12.60 31.60
C LEU A 32 8.30 12.81 30.12
N VAL A 33 9.51 12.46 29.65
CA VAL A 33 9.86 12.46 28.23
C VAL A 33 8.93 11.53 27.45
N ALA A 34 8.66 10.33 27.97
CA ALA A 34 7.76 9.39 27.32
C ALA A 34 6.34 9.96 27.19
N VAL A 35 5.86 10.64 28.23
CA VAL A 35 4.54 11.29 28.24
C VAL A 35 4.48 12.46 27.25
N GLU A 36 5.52 13.28 27.15
CA GLU A 36 5.57 14.39 26.18
C GLU A 36 5.59 13.89 24.72
N VAL A 37 6.38 12.85 24.44
CA VAL A 37 6.41 12.21 23.12
C VAL A 37 5.05 11.58 22.79
N LEU A 38 4.44 10.87 23.75
CA LEU A 38 3.11 10.29 23.57
C LEU A 38 2.04 11.35 23.33
N LYS A 39 2.11 12.47 24.06
CA LYS A 39 1.18 13.58 23.89
C LYS A 39 1.29 14.20 22.50
N LEU A 40 2.52 14.43 22.01
CA LEU A 40 2.73 14.93 20.65
C LEU A 40 2.12 13.99 19.60
N VAL A 41 2.31 12.67 19.76
CA VAL A 41 1.69 11.69 18.87
C VAL A 41 0.16 11.77 18.96
N TYR A 42 -0.39 11.80 20.17
CA TYR A 42 -1.85 11.85 20.39
C TYR A 42 -2.50 13.08 19.76
N GLU A 43 -1.87 14.25 19.88
CA GLU A 43 -2.37 15.50 19.28
C GLU A 43 -2.27 15.51 17.76
N THR A 44 -1.38 14.70 17.16
CA THR A 44 -1.27 14.57 15.69
C THR A 44 -2.25 13.56 15.08
N LEU A 45 -2.74 12.59 15.87
CA LEU A 45 -3.66 11.53 15.42
C LEU A 45 -5.02 12.04 14.88
N PRO A 46 -5.67 13.07 15.45
CA PRO A 46 -6.96 13.56 14.96
C PRO A 46 -6.84 14.53 13.77
N SER A 47 -5.69 14.61 13.11
CA SER A 47 -5.56 15.46 11.93
C SER A 47 -6.47 14.99 10.79
N ASP A 48 -7.12 15.93 10.12
CA ASP A 48 -8.05 15.65 9.01
C ASP A 48 -7.40 14.79 7.90
N ASP A 49 -6.10 14.96 7.64
CA ASP A 49 -5.35 14.13 6.69
C ASP A 49 -5.33 12.63 7.08
N LEU A 50 -5.09 12.34 8.37
CA LEU A 50 -5.11 10.97 8.88
C LEU A 50 -6.54 10.41 8.91
N LEU A 51 -7.52 11.23 9.32
CA LEU A 51 -8.92 10.83 9.37
C LEU A 51 -9.50 10.53 7.97
N VAL A 52 -9.19 11.35 6.96
CA VAL A 52 -9.57 11.11 5.55
C VAL A 52 -8.99 9.79 5.05
N ARG A 53 -7.76 9.44 5.44
CA ARG A 53 -7.15 8.15 5.10
C ARG A 53 -7.79 6.96 5.81
N CYS A 54 -8.44 7.19 6.97
CA CYS A 54 -9.21 6.18 7.72
C CYS A 54 -10.65 6.03 7.19
N LEU A 55 -11.26 7.08 6.64
CA LEU A 55 -12.63 7.06 6.11
C LEU A 55 -12.80 6.15 4.88
N GLY A 56 -11.73 5.87 4.13
CA GLY A 56 -11.75 5.04 2.93
C GLY A 56 -11.83 3.52 3.16
N GLU A 57 -12.24 3.05 4.35
CA GLU A 57 -12.20 1.62 4.73
C GLU A 57 -10.91 0.93 4.25
N ASN A 58 -9.74 1.50 4.61
CA ASN A 58 -8.44 0.93 4.26
C ASN A 58 -8.20 -0.38 5.04
N ILE A 59 -8.89 -1.45 4.64
CA ILE A 59 -8.68 -2.83 5.10
C ILE A 59 -7.39 -3.40 4.47
N GLN A 60 -6.68 -2.64 3.62
CA GLN A 60 -5.33 -3.02 3.22
C GLN A 60 -4.41 -2.94 4.44
N ASN A 61 -4.15 -4.12 5.00
CA ASN A 61 -3.01 -4.38 5.86
C ASN A 61 -1.72 -4.02 5.09
N ASN A 62 -1.35 -2.74 5.10
CA ASN A 62 -0.15 -2.26 4.40
C ASN A 62 1.11 -2.97 4.88
N ASN A 63 1.11 -3.41 6.15
CA ASN A 63 2.20 -4.20 6.70
C ASN A 63 2.29 -5.57 6.03
N GLU A 64 1.19 -6.23 5.72
CA GLU A 64 1.18 -7.50 4.98
C GLU A 64 1.58 -7.32 3.52
N SER A 65 1.14 -6.24 2.86
CA SER A 65 1.57 -5.90 1.51
C SER A 65 3.08 -5.64 1.42
N PHE A 66 3.63 -4.86 2.37
CA PHE A 66 5.07 -4.63 2.47
C PHE A 66 5.82 -5.94 2.77
N ASN A 67 5.36 -6.71 3.75
CA ASN A 67 5.96 -7.99 4.10
C ASN A 67 5.96 -8.95 2.91
N HIS A 68 4.87 -9.02 2.14
CA HIS A 68 4.83 -9.80 0.90
C HIS A 68 5.92 -9.36 -0.09
N CYS A 69 6.16 -8.05 -0.23
CA CYS A 69 7.24 -7.53 -1.06
C CYS A 69 8.62 -8.02 -0.59
N VAL A 70 8.88 -8.00 0.73
CA VAL A 70 10.12 -8.55 1.31
C VAL A 70 10.26 -10.04 1.02
N TRP A 71 9.19 -10.82 1.22
CA TRP A 71 9.21 -12.27 1.03
C TRP A 71 9.32 -12.71 -0.43
N ASN A 72 8.99 -11.85 -1.39
CA ASN A 72 9.28 -12.09 -2.80
C ASN A 72 10.79 -12.10 -3.10
N PHE A 73 11.57 -11.30 -2.37
CA PHE A 73 13.03 -11.26 -2.52
C PHE A 73 13.74 -12.28 -1.63
N ALA A 74 13.23 -12.50 -0.41
CA ALA A 74 13.78 -13.44 0.57
C ALA A 74 12.68 -14.40 1.06
N PRO A 75 12.41 -15.50 0.36
CA PRO A 75 11.29 -16.38 0.70
C PRO A 75 11.45 -17.01 2.09
N LYS A 76 10.37 -17.00 2.88
CA LYS A 76 10.36 -17.51 4.27
C LYS A 76 10.77 -18.98 4.41
N HIS A 77 10.50 -19.79 3.38
CA HIS A 77 10.74 -21.23 3.40
C HIS A 77 12.19 -21.59 3.08
N THR A 78 13.00 -20.60 2.70
CA THR A 78 14.43 -20.75 2.40
C THR A 78 15.24 -20.02 3.47
N PHE A 79 16.36 -20.62 3.89
CA PHE A 79 17.31 -19.92 4.75
C PHE A 79 17.96 -18.78 3.96
N THR A 80 17.85 -17.55 4.48
CA THR A 80 18.47 -16.36 3.90
C THR A 80 19.43 -15.75 4.92
N GLY A 81 20.69 -15.55 4.52
CA GLY A 81 21.68 -14.89 5.37
C GLY A 81 21.31 -13.43 5.64
N LYS A 82 21.78 -12.89 6.78
CA LYS A 82 21.47 -11.52 7.23
C LYS A 82 21.66 -10.46 6.13
N ASN A 83 22.81 -10.49 5.43
CA ASN A 83 23.12 -9.51 4.40
C ASN A 83 22.12 -9.54 3.23
N ILE A 84 21.65 -10.73 2.83
CA ILE A 84 20.68 -10.87 1.76
C ILE A 84 19.31 -10.35 2.22
N LEU A 85 18.92 -10.65 3.46
CA LEU A 85 17.68 -10.14 4.03
C LEU A 85 17.70 -8.60 4.13
N GLU A 86 18.81 -8.01 4.55
CA GLU A 86 18.97 -6.55 4.56
C GLU A 86 18.79 -5.95 3.17
N ILE A 87 19.48 -6.49 2.14
CA ILE A 87 19.32 -6.04 0.76
C ILE A 87 17.86 -6.18 0.31
N ALA A 88 17.25 -7.33 0.54
CA ALA A 88 15.84 -7.59 0.21
C ALA A 88 14.91 -6.56 0.84
N THR A 89 15.11 -6.21 2.12
CA THR A 89 14.30 -5.21 2.81
C THR A 89 14.48 -3.80 2.24
N TYR A 90 15.71 -3.38 1.91
CA TYR A 90 15.96 -2.09 1.29
C TYR A 90 15.39 -2.01 -0.14
N THR A 91 15.50 -3.09 -0.91
CA THR A 91 14.92 -3.17 -2.25
C THR A 91 13.39 -3.13 -2.19
N ALA A 92 12.78 -3.86 -1.25
CA ALA A 92 11.34 -3.84 -1.01
C ALA A 92 10.85 -2.44 -0.59
N ASP A 93 11.55 -1.75 0.31
CA ASP A 93 11.23 -0.37 0.71
C ASP A 93 11.26 0.59 -0.48
N CYS A 94 12.32 0.52 -1.30
CA CYS A 94 12.42 1.32 -2.52
C CYS A 94 11.23 1.06 -3.46
N ILE A 95 10.95 -0.21 -3.78
CA ILE A 95 9.88 -0.57 -4.72
C ILE A 95 8.54 -0.14 -4.16
N PHE A 96 8.22 -0.50 -2.91
CA PHE A 96 6.94 -0.24 -2.28
C PHE A 96 6.65 1.27 -2.17
N ASN A 97 7.61 2.06 -1.69
CA ASN A 97 7.38 3.47 -1.39
C ASN A 97 7.75 4.44 -2.52
N ARG A 98 8.68 4.07 -3.42
CA ARG A 98 9.26 4.99 -4.40
C ARG A 98 9.27 4.48 -5.84
N GLY A 99 8.93 3.20 -6.06
CA GLY A 99 8.98 2.58 -7.37
C GLY A 99 10.32 1.93 -7.71
N VAL A 100 10.48 1.47 -8.95
CA VAL A 100 11.63 0.66 -9.40
C VAL A 100 12.87 1.51 -9.69
N LEU A 101 12.71 2.79 -10.04
CA LEU A 101 13.82 3.66 -10.43
C LEU A 101 14.98 3.76 -9.42
N PRO A 102 14.74 3.95 -8.11
CA PRO A 102 15.82 3.99 -7.13
C PRO A 102 16.64 2.70 -7.09
N VAL A 103 16.02 1.54 -7.31
CA VAL A 103 16.70 0.25 -7.33
C VAL A 103 17.66 0.15 -8.51
N LEU A 104 17.22 0.57 -9.71
CA LEU A 104 18.07 0.61 -10.91
C LEU A 104 19.29 1.49 -10.70
N LYS A 105 19.12 2.64 -10.03
CA LYS A 105 20.21 3.55 -9.71
C LYS A 105 21.24 2.93 -8.77
N VAL A 106 20.78 2.24 -7.72
CA VAL A 106 21.68 1.55 -6.76
C VAL A 106 22.43 0.39 -7.43
N MET A 107 21.80 -0.28 -8.39
CA MET A 107 22.38 -1.36 -9.19
C MET A 107 23.38 -0.86 -10.26
N GLY A 108 23.62 0.45 -10.35
CA GLY A 108 24.56 1.04 -11.31
C GLY A 108 24.04 1.10 -12.75
N VAL A 109 22.73 0.92 -12.96
CA VAL A 109 22.12 1.05 -14.29
C VAL A 109 22.08 2.53 -14.67
N THR A 110 22.58 2.85 -15.86
CA THR A 110 22.45 4.19 -16.44
C THR A 110 20.98 4.45 -16.78
N ILE A 111 20.39 5.46 -16.14
CA ILE A 111 18.99 5.82 -16.37
C ILE A 111 18.90 6.58 -17.70
N SER A 112 18.67 5.84 -18.78
CA SER A 112 18.21 6.41 -20.05
C SER A 112 16.73 6.82 -19.96
N GLN A 113 16.26 7.60 -20.93
CA GLN A 113 14.84 7.92 -21.03
C GLN A 113 13.98 6.65 -21.15
N THR A 114 14.42 5.69 -21.97
CA THR A 114 13.75 4.39 -22.12
C THR A 114 13.68 3.59 -20.82
N ALA A 115 14.74 3.61 -20.00
CA ALA A 115 14.73 2.95 -18.70
C ALA A 115 13.74 3.60 -17.73
N ARG A 116 13.61 4.93 -17.79
CA ARG A 116 12.59 5.68 -17.03
C ARG A 116 11.18 5.31 -17.48
N ASP A 117 10.90 5.37 -18.78
CA ASP A 117 9.58 5.06 -19.33
C ASP A 117 9.15 3.62 -18.99
N ASN A 118 10.09 2.67 -19.05
CA ASN A 118 9.86 1.29 -18.65
C ASN A 118 9.56 1.17 -17.15
N ALA A 119 10.32 1.86 -16.29
CA ALA A 119 10.09 1.82 -14.86
C ALA A 119 8.73 2.42 -14.50
N ASP A 120 8.34 3.54 -15.12
CA ASP A 120 7.03 4.16 -14.94
C ASP A 120 5.91 3.21 -15.40
N THR A 121 6.08 2.52 -16.52
CA THR A 121 5.12 1.52 -17.02
C THR A 121 4.93 0.37 -16.02
N VAL A 122 6.02 -0.15 -15.45
CA VAL A 122 5.99 -1.21 -14.45
C VAL A 122 5.31 -0.74 -13.16
N ASP A 123 5.65 0.45 -12.68
CA ASP A 123 5.07 1.01 -11.45
C ASP A 123 3.58 1.33 -11.62
N ASN A 124 3.16 1.86 -12.78
CA ASN A 124 1.75 2.08 -13.10
C ASN A 124 0.96 0.76 -13.13
N ALA A 125 1.49 -0.27 -13.79
CA ALA A 125 0.84 -1.59 -13.83
C ALA A 125 0.71 -2.20 -12.42
N ARG A 126 1.70 -1.98 -11.56
CA ARG A 126 1.68 -2.42 -10.15
C ARG A 126 0.59 -1.69 -9.36
N ILE A 127 0.49 -0.37 -9.49
CA ILE A 127 -0.52 0.45 -8.81
C ILE A 127 -1.93 0.02 -9.26
N LEU A 128 -2.18 -0.09 -10.56
CA LEU A 128 -3.47 -0.54 -11.10
C LEU A 128 -3.89 -1.91 -10.57
N ARG A 129 -2.93 -2.85 -10.46
CA ARG A 129 -3.20 -4.17 -9.88
C ARG A 129 -3.53 -4.08 -8.39
N ALA A 130 -2.84 -3.21 -7.65
CA ALA A 130 -3.09 -2.99 -6.23
C ALA A 130 -4.49 -2.39 -6.01
N GLU A 131 -4.87 -1.38 -6.78
CA GLU A 131 -6.20 -0.75 -6.74
C GLU A 131 -7.30 -1.74 -7.06
N LYS A 132 -7.17 -2.52 -8.15
CA LYS A 132 -8.12 -3.59 -8.51
C LYS A 132 -8.27 -4.63 -7.39
N THR A 133 -7.16 -4.99 -6.74
CA THR A 133 -7.19 -5.95 -5.62
C THR A 133 -7.86 -5.34 -4.39
N ALA A 134 -7.58 -4.07 -4.10
CA ALA A 134 -8.20 -3.33 -3.01
C ALA A 134 -9.71 -3.20 -3.20
N GLU A 135 -10.15 -2.83 -4.41
CA GLU A 135 -11.56 -2.77 -4.78
C GLU A 135 -12.24 -4.13 -4.60
N ALA A 136 -11.65 -5.22 -5.11
CA ALA A 136 -12.21 -6.56 -4.97
C ALA A 136 -12.34 -7.02 -3.50
N ASN A 137 -11.42 -6.56 -2.64
CA ASN A 137 -11.39 -6.88 -1.22
C ASN A 137 -12.23 -5.92 -0.36
N CYS A 138 -12.71 -4.82 -0.93
CA CYS A 138 -13.61 -3.87 -0.26
C CYS A 138 -14.86 -4.59 0.26
N LYS A 139 -15.36 -4.15 1.42
CA LYS A 139 -16.53 -4.74 2.05
C LYS A 139 -17.76 -4.65 1.14
N GLU A 140 -17.93 -3.55 0.42
CA GLU A 140 -19.01 -3.34 -0.54
C GLU A 140 -18.96 -4.37 -1.67
N HIS A 141 -17.79 -4.52 -2.30
CA HIS A 141 -17.59 -5.49 -3.38
C HIS A 141 -17.79 -6.95 -2.88
N ARG A 142 -17.33 -7.28 -1.67
CA ARG A 142 -17.61 -8.59 -1.04
C ARG A 142 -19.10 -8.80 -0.78
N THR A 143 -19.83 -7.76 -0.38
CA THR A 143 -21.27 -7.81 -0.10
C THR A 143 -22.07 -7.98 -1.39
N LEU A 144 -21.77 -7.19 -2.43
CA LEU A 144 -22.35 -7.33 -3.77
C LEU A 144 -22.11 -8.73 -4.34
N ARG A 145 -20.90 -9.27 -4.22
CA ARG A 145 -20.59 -10.62 -4.70
C ARG A 145 -21.39 -11.71 -3.96
N ARG A 146 -21.61 -11.56 -2.65
CA ARG A 146 -22.47 -12.48 -1.88
C ARG A 146 -23.92 -12.38 -2.32
N ALA A 147 -24.43 -11.16 -2.52
CA ALA A 147 -25.79 -10.92 -2.98
C ALA A 147 -26.03 -11.52 -4.38
N PHE A 148 -25.08 -11.33 -5.31
CA PHE A 148 -25.16 -11.91 -6.66
C PHE A 148 -25.21 -13.44 -6.61
N LYS A 149 -24.34 -14.08 -5.82
CA LYS A 149 -24.36 -15.54 -5.64
C LYS A 149 -25.63 -16.05 -4.99
N ALA A 150 -26.20 -15.30 -4.04
CA ALA A 150 -27.47 -15.67 -3.42
C ALA A 150 -28.60 -15.66 -4.45
N HIS A 151 -28.66 -14.62 -5.29
CA HIS A 151 -29.62 -14.51 -6.38
C HIS A 151 -29.45 -15.64 -7.42
N GLU A 152 -28.22 -15.96 -7.83
CA GLU A 152 -27.97 -17.12 -8.70
C GLU A 152 -28.48 -18.42 -8.08
N ASN A 153 -28.21 -18.63 -6.78
CA ASN A 153 -28.66 -19.84 -6.09
C ASN A 153 -30.19 -19.91 -5.96
N ASP A 154 -30.86 -18.78 -5.78
CA ASP A 154 -32.32 -18.72 -5.74
C ASP A 154 -32.93 -19.00 -7.13
N ASN A 155 -32.32 -18.49 -8.21
CA ASN A 155 -32.71 -18.85 -9.57
C ASN A 155 -32.56 -20.35 -9.83
N PHE A 156 -31.46 -20.98 -9.38
CA PHE A 156 -31.28 -22.44 -9.51
C PHE A 156 -32.37 -23.21 -8.76
N LYS A 157 -32.72 -22.81 -7.52
CA LYS A 157 -33.84 -23.42 -6.78
C LYS A 157 -35.17 -23.26 -7.50
N GLU A 158 -35.43 -22.12 -8.13
CA GLU A 158 -36.64 -21.88 -8.90
C GLU A 158 -36.71 -22.80 -10.14
N THR A 159 -35.58 -22.98 -10.84
CA THR A 159 -35.51 -23.88 -12.00
C THR A 159 -35.64 -25.36 -11.65
N GLU A 160 -35.07 -25.80 -10.53
CA GLU A 160 -35.09 -27.20 -10.12
C GLU A 160 -36.38 -27.58 -9.37
N GLY A 161 -37.12 -26.59 -8.84
CA GLY A 161 -38.30 -26.81 -8.00
C GLY A 161 -37.97 -27.48 -6.65
N MET A 162 -39.00 -27.76 -5.83
CA MET A 162 -38.83 -28.50 -4.56
C MET A 162 -38.56 -30.00 -4.84
N LEU A 163 -37.39 -30.34 -5.39
CA LEU A 163 -37.10 -31.70 -5.86
C LEU A 163 -36.61 -32.66 -4.75
N TYR A 164 -36.28 -32.15 -3.55
CA TYR A 164 -35.93 -33.02 -2.42
C TYR A 164 -36.24 -32.38 -1.07
N VAL A 165 -37.24 -32.91 -0.37
CA VAL A 165 -37.46 -32.65 1.07
C VAL A 165 -36.71 -33.73 1.83
N PRO A 166 -35.75 -33.40 2.72
CA PRO A 166 -35.12 -34.39 3.57
C PRO A 166 -36.18 -35.10 4.42
N GLY A 167 -36.36 -36.41 4.21
CA GLY A 167 -37.21 -37.24 5.06
C GLY A 167 -38.59 -37.63 4.53
N ILE A 168 -38.82 -37.64 3.21
CA ILE A 168 -39.96 -38.38 2.64
C ILE A 168 -39.45 -39.74 2.17
N ALA A 169 -39.34 -40.68 3.12
CA ALA A 169 -39.31 -42.12 2.87
C ALA A 169 -40.52 -42.71 3.59
N ASP A 170 -41.24 -43.60 2.89
CA ASP A 170 -42.55 -44.21 3.21
C ASP A 170 -42.72 -44.72 4.66
#